data_AF-A0A6C0EGP0-F1
#
_entry.id   AF-A0A6C0EGP0-F1
#
_cell.length_a   1.000
_cell.length_b   1.000
_cell.length_c   1.000
_cell.angle_alpha   90.00
_cell.angle_beta   90.00
_cell.angle_gamma   90.00
#
_symmetry.space_group_name_H-M   'P 1'
#
loop_
_entity.id
_entity.type
_entity.pdbx_description
1 polymer ?
#
loop_
_entity_poly.entity_id
_entity_poly.type
_entity_poly.pdbx_seq_one_letter_code
_entity_poly.pdbx_strand_id
1 'polypeptide(L)'
;MSTIKNYREQYAFAKKAAIKAINSGQNVVLWGSGANGKTHLMNELTDFIECNDYAMLGEPSKGDTNYISETMDYLDKENWILAMNNLEHLQCSLKNNAFVLINMSQFKYPKYAKLRSGRA
;
A
#
# COMPACT_ATOMS: atom_id res chain seq x y z
N MET A 1 1.88 -13.70 19.84
CA MET A 1 1.29 -13.17 18.59
C MET A 1 -0.21 -13.08 18.78
N SER A 2 -0.78 -11.88 18.75
CA SER A 2 -2.24 -11.69 18.75
C SER A 2 -2.79 -12.09 17.39
N THR A 3 -3.67 -13.09 17.35
CA THR A 3 -4.40 -13.45 16.13
C THR A 3 -5.30 -12.27 15.77
N ILE A 4 -5.04 -11.62 14.64
CA ILE A 4 -5.86 -10.48 14.18
C ILE A 4 -7.18 -11.04 13.64
N LYS A 5 -8.31 -10.69 14.24
CA LYS A 5 -9.59 -11.37 13.97
C LYS A 5 -10.55 -10.60 13.08
N ASN A 6 -10.39 -9.28 12.97
CA ASN A 6 -11.31 -8.43 12.21
C ASN A 6 -10.60 -7.38 11.35
N TYR A 7 -11.32 -6.88 10.35
CA TYR A 7 -10.81 -5.88 9.40
C TYR A 7 -10.20 -4.65 10.09
N ARG A 8 -10.81 -4.15 11.18
CA ARG A 8 -10.35 -2.93 11.85
C ARG A 8 -8.97 -3.14 12.49
N GLU A 9 -8.76 -4.27 13.16
CA GLU A 9 -7.47 -4.61 13.74
C GLU A 9 -6.40 -4.83 12.64
N GLN A 10 -6.77 -5.48 11.53
CA GLN A 10 -5.89 -5.68 10.37
C GLN A 10 -5.46 -4.35 9.76
N TYR A 11 -6.42 -3.45 9.56
CA TYR A 11 -6.18 -2.12 9.01
C TYR A 11 -5.33 -1.26 9.96
N ALA A 12 -5.64 -1.27 11.26
CA ALA A 12 -4.84 -0.56 12.27
C ALA A 12 -3.40 -1.10 12.35
N PHE A 13 -3.23 -2.43 12.23
CA PHE A 13 -1.91 -3.04 12.15
C PHE A 13 -1.13 -2.58 10.91
N ALA A 14 -1.77 -2.60 9.73
CA ALA A 14 -1.13 -2.13 8.50
C ALA A 14 -0.74 -0.65 8.59
N LYS A 15 -1.61 0.21 9.14
CA LYS A 15 -1.30 1.62 9.39
C LYS A 15 -0.09 1.78 10.32
N LYS A 16 -0.08 1.06 11.44
CA LYS A 16 1.05 1.10 12.39
C LYS A 16 2.35 0.60 11.77
N ALA A 17 2.28 -0.45 10.95
CA ALA A 17 3.43 -1.00 10.24
C ALA A 17 3.97 -0.01 9.20
N ALA A 18 3.11 0.66 8.44
CA ALA A 18 3.49 1.67 7.46
C ALA A 18 4.18 2.87 8.14
N ILE A 19 3.57 3.41 9.20
CA ILE A 19 4.16 4.51 9.98
C ILE A 19 5.53 4.11 10.54
N LYS A 20 5.66 2.89 11.08
CA LYS A 20 6.94 2.39 11.60
C LYS A 20 8.00 2.31 10.50
N ALA A 21 7.65 1.80 9.32
CA ALA A 21 8.58 1.66 8.20
C ALA A 21 9.03 3.03 7.67
N ILE A 22 8.11 3.99 7.52
CA ILE A 22 8.41 5.38 7.14
C ILE A 22 9.36 6.04 8.15
N ASN A 23 9.04 5.96 9.45
CA ASN A 23 9.93 6.48 10.50
C ASN A 23 11.31 5.82 10.54
N SER A 24 11.46 4.64 9.94
CA SER A 24 12.73 3.91 9.87
C SER A 24 13.48 4.15 8.55
N GLY A 25 13.02 5.07 7.70
CA GLY A 25 13.63 5.37 6.40
C GLY A 25 13.58 4.18 5.42
N GLN A 26 12.56 3.32 5.53
CA GLN A 26 12.39 2.18 4.62
C GLN A 26 11.33 2.51 3.55
N ASN A 27 11.54 2.06 2.32
CA ASN A 27 10.48 2.09 1.29
C ASN A 27 9.33 1.15 1.69
N VAL A 28 8.11 1.49 1.28
CA VAL A 28 6.91 0.76 1.72
C VAL A 28 6.08 0.31 0.53
N VAL A 29 5.69 -0.97 0.54
CA VAL A 29 4.75 -1.52 -0.44
C VAL A 29 3.51 -2.03 0.28
N LEU A 30 2.36 -1.40 0.02
CA LEU A 30 1.05 -1.87 0.45
C LEU A 30 0.50 -2.81 -0.63
N TRP A 31 0.42 -4.11 -0.34
CA TRP A 31 -0.05 -5.09 -1.32
C TRP A 31 -1.38 -5.71 -0.93
N GLY A 32 -2.30 -5.84 -1.89
CA GLY A 32 -3.44 -6.73 -1.73
C GLY A 32 -4.36 -6.70 -2.93
N SER A 33 -4.88 -7.87 -3.33
CA SER A 33 -5.84 -7.96 -4.44
C SER A 33 -7.20 -7.39 -4.02
N GLY A 34 -7.60 -6.25 -4.59
CA GLY A 34 -8.96 -5.70 -4.47
C GLY A 34 -9.15 -4.56 -3.47
N ALA A 35 -10.41 -4.38 -3.05
CA ALA A 35 -10.90 -3.30 -2.19
C ALA A 35 -10.55 -3.51 -0.71
N ASN A 36 -9.28 -3.31 -0.40
CA ASN A 36 -8.67 -3.71 0.88
C ASN A 36 -8.27 -2.52 1.76
N GLY A 37 -8.70 -1.30 1.38
CA GLY A 37 -8.40 -0.07 2.12
C GLY A 37 -7.04 0.57 1.80
N LYS A 38 -6.26 0.06 0.83
CA LYS A 38 -4.92 0.59 0.51
C LYS A 38 -4.92 2.07 0.13
N THR A 39 -5.80 2.46 -0.80
CA THR A 39 -5.96 3.86 -1.22
C THR A 39 -6.43 4.74 -0.06
N HIS A 40 -7.35 4.24 0.77
CA HIS A 40 -7.82 4.94 1.95
C HIS A 40 -6.68 5.15 2.97
N LEU A 41 -5.84 4.14 3.15
CA LEU A 41 -4.67 4.22 4.03
C LEU A 41 -3.63 5.21 3.52
N MET A 42 -3.36 5.23 2.22
CA MET A 42 -2.47 6.24 1.64
C MET A 42 -3.00 7.65 1.84
N ASN A 43 -4.28 7.89 1.56
CA ASN A 43 -4.92 9.19 1.76
C ASN A 43 -4.92 9.63 3.23
N GLU A 44 -5.14 8.70 4.17
CA GLU A 44 -5.03 8.99 5.61
C GLU A 44 -3.61 9.36 6.05
N LEU A 45 -2.60 8.92 5.30
CA LEU A 45 -1.20 9.13 5.62
C LEU A 45 -0.55 10.21 4.76
N THR A 46 -1.28 10.88 3.85
CA THR A 46 -0.72 11.87 2.91
C THR A 46 0.14 12.91 3.62
N ASP A 47 -0.42 13.65 4.58
CA ASP A 47 0.31 14.68 5.32
C ASP A 47 1.54 14.09 6.02
N PHE A 48 1.43 12.88 6.58
CA PHE A 48 2.52 12.22 7.26
C PHE A 48 3.63 11.78 6.30
N ILE A 49 3.28 11.29 5.11
CA ILE A 49 4.19 10.90 4.04
C ILE A 49 4.96 12.13 3.55
N GLU A 50 4.25 13.23 3.31
CA GLU A 50 4.84 14.50 2.85
C GLU A 50 5.78 15.11 3.90
N CYS A 51 5.38 15.13 5.18
CA CYS A 51 6.24 15.63 6.26
C CYS A 51 7.51 14.81 6.48
N ASN A 52 7.55 13.54 6.05
CA ASN A 52 8.74 12.69 6.12
C ASN A 52 9.53 12.65 4.79
N ASP A 53 9.17 13.51 3.83
CA ASP A 53 9.79 13.61 2.51
C ASP A 53 9.70 12.32 1.65
N TYR A 54 8.65 11.53 1.85
CA TYR A 54 8.39 10.36 1.03
C TYR A 54 7.67 10.74 -0.28
N ALA A 55 7.96 10.01 -1.35
CA ALA A 55 7.18 10.04 -2.58
C ALA A 55 5.97 9.10 -2.47
N MET A 56 4.79 9.58 -2.86
CA MET A 56 3.60 8.75 -2.96
C MET A 56 3.43 8.27 -4.40
N LEU A 57 3.65 6.97 -4.64
CA LEU A 57 3.69 6.39 -5.99
C LEU A 57 2.39 5.65 -6.35
N GLY A 58 2.04 5.72 -7.63
CA GLY A 58 0.96 4.94 -8.23
C GLY A 58 1.43 3.54 -8.64
N GLU A 59 0.49 2.61 -8.84
CA GLU A 59 0.83 1.26 -9.31
C GLU A 59 1.51 1.32 -10.69
N PRO A 60 2.72 0.71 -10.86
CA PRO A 60 3.41 0.70 -12.14
C PRO A 60 2.63 -0.05 -13.22
N SER A 61 2.95 0.23 -14.49
CA SER A 61 2.45 -0.57 -15.61
C SER A 61 3.05 -1.98 -15.59
N LYS A 62 2.30 -2.96 -16.09
CA LYS A 62 2.79 -4.35 -16.16
C LYS A 62 4.04 -4.44 -17.03
N GLY A 63 5.10 -5.06 -16.49
CA GLY A 63 6.37 -5.26 -17.18
C GLY A 63 7.31 -4.04 -17.14
N ASP A 64 6.89 -2.93 -16.54
CA ASP A 64 7.76 -1.77 -16.35
C ASP A 64 8.82 -2.08 -15.29
N THR A 65 10.09 -1.94 -15.66
CA THR A 65 11.23 -2.25 -14.77
C THR A 65 11.92 -1.00 -14.23
N ASN A 66 11.72 0.15 -14.88
CA ASN A 66 12.41 1.39 -14.55
C ASN A 66 11.50 2.41 -13.85
N TYR A 67 10.20 2.12 -13.72
CA TYR A 67 9.21 3.01 -13.10
C TYR A 67 9.71 3.70 -11.83
N ILE A 68 10.25 2.93 -10.88
CA ILE A 68 10.73 3.50 -9.60
C ILE A 68 11.92 4.42 -9.84
N SER A 69 12.97 3.97 -10.52
CA SER A 69 14.16 4.80 -10.72
C SER A 69 13.83 6.08 -11.48
N GLU A 70 13.08 6.00 -12.58
CA GLU A 70 12.72 7.17 -13.38
C GLU A 70 11.84 8.15 -12.61
N THR A 71 10.88 7.63 -11.82
CA THR A 71 10.00 8.50 -11.02
C THR A 71 10.76 9.16 -9.87
N MET A 72 11.66 8.44 -9.20
CA MET A 72 12.43 8.99 -8.08
C MET A 72 13.46 10.01 -8.55
N ASP A 73 14.13 9.77 -9.68
CA ASP A 73 15.04 10.74 -10.32
C ASP A 73 14.29 12.02 -10.71
N TYR A 74 13.05 11.90 -11.19
CA TYR A 74 12.22 13.06 -11.54
C TYR A 74 11.73 13.84 -10.30
N LEU A 75 11.36 13.12 -9.24
CA LEU A 75 10.84 13.73 -8.00
C LEU A 75 11.94 14.26 -7.08
N ASP A 76 13.21 13.91 -7.33
CA ASP A 76 14.36 14.20 -6.46
C ASP A 76 14.12 13.74 -5.01
N LYS A 77 13.69 12.48 -4.88
CA LYS A 77 13.39 11.85 -3.58
C LYS A 77 14.11 10.52 -3.43
N GLU A 78 14.45 10.17 -2.19
CA GLU A 78 15.14 8.91 -1.88
C GLU A 78 14.18 7.80 -1.43
N ASN A 79 13.08 8.16 -0.78
CA ASN A 79 12.16 7.20 -0.17
C ASN A 79 10.76 7.29 -0.76
N TRP A 80 10.09 6.14 -0.86
CA TRP A 80 8.78 6.05 -1.48
C TRP A 80 7.83 5.08 -0.78
N ILE A 81 6.54 5.31 -0.99
CA ILE A 81 5.46 4.40 -0.63
C ILE A 81 4.59 4.14 -1.85
N LEU A 82 4.26 2.87 -2.07
CA LEU A 82 3.50 2.38 -3.21
C LEU A 82 2.36 1.49 -2.74
N ALA A 83 1.17 1.65 -3.33
CA ALA A 83 0.14 0.62 -3.26
C ALA A 83 0.06 -0.16 -4.57
N MET A 84 -0.01 -1.48 -4.46
CA MET A 84 -0.14 -2.36 -5.63
C MET A 84 -1.15 -3.49 -5.39
N ASN A 85 -1.75 -3.93 -6.48
CA ASN A 85 -2.66 -5.07 -6.54
C ASN A 85 -1.96 -6.31 -7.10
N ASN A 86 -1.05 -6.14 -8.05
CA ASN A 86 -0.38 -7.25 -8.74
C ASN A 86 1.01 -7.53 -8.14
N LEU A 87 1.25 -8.78 -7.74
CA LEU A 87 2.55 -9.24 -7.21
C LEU A 87 3.66 -9.27 -8.28
N GLU A 88 3.31 -9.31 -9.56
CA GLU A 88 4.29 -9.34 -10.67
C GLU A 88 5.26 -8.14 -10.62
N HIS A 89 4.81 -7.00 -10.10
CA HIS A 89 5.64 -5.81 -9.93
C HIS A 89 6.83 -6.05 -8.98
N LEU A 90 6.75 -7.03 -8.06
CA LEU A 90 7.89 -7.45 -7.23
C LEU A 90 9.06 -7.99 -8.06
N GLN A 91 8.76 -8.65 -9.17
CA GLN A 91 9.75 -9.32 -10.02
C GLN A 91 10.26 -8.39 -11.13
N CYS A 92 9.57 -7.28 -11.38
CA CYS A 92 9.92 -6.27 -12.37
C CYS A 92 10.33 -4.96 -11.68
N SER A 93 9.39 -4.02 -11.51
CA SER A 93 9.60 -2.64 -11.06
C SER A 93 10.30 -2.53 -9.69
N LEU A 94 10.11 -3.51 -8.82
CA LEU A 94 10.61 -3.48 -7.44
C LEU A 94 11.81 -4.41 -7.21
N LYS A 95 12.26 -5.14 -8.24
CA LYS A 95 13.26 -6.22 -8.11
C LYS A 95 14.56 -5.79 -7.44
N ASN A 96 15.00 -4.56 -7.70
CA ASN A 96 16.29 -4.03 -7.24
C ASN A 96 16.14 -3.08 -6.05
N ASN A 97 14.96 -2.99 -5.44
CA ASN A 97 14.67 -2.07 -4.34
C ASN A 97 14.53 -2.81 -3.02
N ALA A 98 15.07 -2.25 -1.95
CA ALA A 98 14.76 -2.70 -0.60
C ALA A 98 13.46 -2.03 -0.13
N PHE A 99 12.51 -2.80 0.38
CA PHE A 99 11.22 -2.30 0.87
C PHE A 99 10.62 -3.22 1.93
N VAL A 100 9.71 -2.66 2.73
CA VAL A 100 8.83 -3.40 3.63
C VAL A 100 7.50 -3.70 2.92
N LEU A 101 7.20 -4.99 2.75
CA LEU A 101 5.93 -5.43 2.18
C LEU A 101 4.86 -5.59 3.28
N ILE A 102 3.80 -4.78 3.21
CA ILE A 102 2.64 -4.87 4.09
C ILE A 102 1.52 -5.59 3.33
N ASN A 103 1.31 -6.85 3.70
CA ASN A 103 0.28 -7.69 3.09
C ASN A 103 -1.12 -7.35 3.64
N MET A 104 -1.92 -6.71 2.79
CA MET A 104 -3.32 -6.36 2.98
C MET A 104 -4.26 -7.25 2.14
N SER A 105 -3.79 -8.33 1.51
CA SER A 105 -4.60 -9.20 0.63
C SER A 105 -5.77 -9.88 1.34
N GLN A 106 -5.63 -10.15 2.63
CA GLN A 106 -6.65 -10.80 3.45
C GLN A 106 -7.70 -9.81 3.99
N PHE A 107 -7.53 -8.51 3.75
CA PHE A 107 -8.38 -7.49 4.35
C PHE A 107 -9.65 -7.38 3.53
N LYS A 108 -10.68 -8.14 3.93
CA LYS A 108 -12.01 -7.98 3.38
C LYS A 108 -12.78 -7.00 4.25
N TYR A 109 -13.04 -5.81 3.71
CA TYR A 109 -14.02 -4.92 4.32
C TYR A 109 -15.35 -5.69 4.46
N PRO A 110 -16.02 -5.67 5.63
CA PRO A 110 -17.29 -6.35 5.78
C PRO A 110 -18.26 -5.82 4.72
N LYS A 111 -18.70 -6.70 3.81
CA LYS A 111 -19.76 -6.37 2.87
C LYS A 111 -21.05 -6.19 3.68
N TYR A 112 -21.34 -4.98 4.11
CA TYR A 112 -22.71 -4.58 4.44
C TYR A 112 -23.47 -4.41 3.11
N ALA A 113 -23.56 -5.49 2.33
CA ALA A 113 -24.50 -5.52 1.23
C ALA A 113 -25.89 -5.53 1.88
N LYS A 114 -26.48 -4.35 2.08
CA LYS A 114 -27.94 -4.28 2.12
C LYS A 114 -28.38 -4.81 0.76
N LEU A 115 -28.82 -6.06 0.71
CA LEU A 115 -29.74 -6.52 -0.32
C LEU A 115 -30.77 -5.41 -0.44
N ARG A 116 -30.75 -4.64 -1.55
CA ARG A 116 -31.91 -3.84 -1.89
C ARG A 116 -33.03 -4.87 -2.00
N SER A 117 -34.00 -4.81 -1.10
CA SER A 117 -35.23 -5.59 -1.21
C SER A 117 -36.02 -5.04 -2.41
N GLY A 118 -35.53 -5.34 -3.61
CA GLY A 118 -36.26 -5.14 -4.84
C GLY A 118 -37.28 -6.27 -4.93
N ARG A 119 -38.54 -5.91 -4.68
CA ARG A 119 -39.81 -6.63 -4.93
C ARG A 119 -39.68 -7.94 -5.72
N ALA A 120 -40.15 -9.03 -5.10
CA ALA A 120 -40.74 -10.15 -5.81
C ALA A 120 -42.14 -9.76 -6.31
#